data_AF-A0A7G7G6N5-F1
#
_entry.id   AF-A0A7G7G6N5-F1
#
_cell.length_a   1.000
_cell.length_b   1.000
_cell.length_c   1.000
_cell.angle_alpha   90.00
_cell.angle_beta   90.00
_cell.angle_gamma   90.00
#
_symmetry.space_group_name_H-M   'P 1'
#
loop_
_entity.id
_entity.type
_entity.pdbx_description
1 polymer ?
#
loop_
_entity_poly.entity_id
_entity_poly.type
_entity_poly.pdbx_seq_one_letter_code
_entity_poly.pdbx_strand_id
1 'polypeptide(L)'
;MIEVNWYNPKTSSFLGPNPYKPQPIRNYITYKLIGQNNHDRATLRLAQAEIRKQKLQNDTIQGVRFYFEAKAKYGSLVKAFDICLQEDVKGYLPYQSDIWVFNLPQPKEETYSSFGICNHSWDYMIDEKSEIQRKITFIINALQQYWPSFLLLLLLSISILFQKRRNTTW
;
A
#
# COMPACT_ATOMS: atom_id res chain seq x y z
N MET A 1 -27.91 -5.97 -11.76
CA MET A 1 -27.31 -6.23 -10.44
C MET A 1 -25.83 -6.47 -10.70
N ILE A 2 -24.94 -5.67 -10.10
CA ILE A 2 -23.49 -5.88 -10.24
C ILE A 2 -23.11 -6.90 -9.17
N GLU A 3 -22.70 -8.08 -9.61
CA GLU A 3 -22.20 -9.13 -8.74
C GLU A 3 -20.72 -9.33 -9.08
N VAL A 4 -19.84 -9.03 -8.13
CA VAL A 4 -18.41 -9.30 -8.27
C VAL A 4 -17.98 -10.21 -7.13
N ASN A 5 -17.66 -11.46 -7.48
CA ASN A 5 -17.38 -12.51 -6.51
C ASN A 5 -15.87 -12.66 -6.32
N TRP A 6 -15.33 -11.91 -5.35
CA TRP A 6 -13.88 -11.90 -5.04
C TRP A 6 -13.47 -12.93 -3.98
N TYR A 7 -14.44 -13.60 -3.34
CA TYR A 7 -14.19 -14.54 -2.26
C TYR A 7 -15.02 -15.81 -2.41
N ASN A 8 -14.37 -16.98 -2.33
CA ASN A 8 -15.02 -18.28 -2.31
C ASN A 8 -14.80 -18.95 -0.93
N PRO A 9 -15.85 -19.18 -0.12
CA PRO A 9 -15.69 -19.80 1.18
C PRO A 9 -15.22 -21.27 1.11
N LYS A 10 -15.32 -21.93 -0.06
CA LYS A 10 -14.83 -23.30 -0.26
C LYS A 10 -13.32 -23.40 -0.45
N THR A 11 -12.61 -22.28 -0.71
CA THR A 11 -11.14 -22.27 -0.83
C THR A 11 -10.44 -22.06 0.51
N SER A 12 -11.15 -21.70 1.59
CA SER A 12 -10.54 -21.47 2.92
C SER A 12 -10.21 -22.77 3.66
N SER A 13 -10.82 -23.90 3.30
CA SER A 13 -10.52 -25.21 3.89
C SER A 13 -9.14 -25.77 3.53
N PHE A 14 -8.47 -25.20 2.53
CA PHE A 14 -7.12 -25.60 2.11
C PHE A 14 -6.01 -25.10 3.05
N LEU A 15 -6.29 -24.16 3.95
CA LEU A 15 -5.29 -23.47 4.79
C LEU A 15 -5.20 -23.98 6.24
N GLY A 16 -5.82 -25.13 6.56
CA GLY A 16 -5.77 -25.74 7.89
C GLY A 16 -6.65 -25.03 8.93
N PRO A 17 -6.66 -25.53 10.20
CA PRO A 17 -7.44 -24.90 11.27
C PRO A 17 -6.95 -23.47 11.49
N ASN A 18 -7.88 -22.53 11.34
CA ASN A 18 -7.66 -21.09 11.45
C ASN A 18 -6.96 -20.75 12.79
N PRO A 19 -5.65 -20.41 12.83
CA PRO A 19 -4.94 -20.13 14.07
C PRO A 19 -5.30 -18.76 14.68
N TYR A 20 -6.23 -18.03 14.05
CA TYR A 20 -6.61 -16.70 14.47
C TYR A 20 -7.54 -16.77 15.68
N LYS A 21 -7.10 -16.13 16.77
CA LYS A 21 -8.03 -15.57 17.75
C LYS A 21 -9.12 -14.85 16.96
N PRO A 22 -10.41 -15.14 17.16
CA PRO A 22 -11.47 -14.50 16.41
C PRO A 22 -11.26 -12.99 16.54
N GLN A 23 -11.03 -12.31 15.41
CA GLN A 23 -10.96 -10.86 15.44
C GLN A 23 -12.26 -10.36 16.09
N PRO A 24 -12.20 -9.31 16.94
CA PRO A 24 -13.42 -8.78 17.53
C PRO A 24 -14.43 -8.51 16.41
N ILE A 25 -15.67 -8.95 16.62
CA ILE A 25 -16.77 -8.70 15.70
C ILE A 25 -16.86 -7.19 15.52
N ARG A 26 -16.61 -6.70 14.31
CA ARG A 26 -16.62 -5.27 14.00
C ARG A 26 -18.04 -4.78 13.80
N ASN A 27 -18.31 -3.56 14.26
CA ASN A 27 -19.56 -2.87 13.99
C ASN A 27 -19.41 -2.00 12.74
N TYR A 28 -20.36 -2.07 11.82
CA TYR A 28 -20.28 -1.35 10.55
C TYR A 28 -21.36 -0.28 10.42
N ILE A 29 -20.92 0.94 10.16
CA ILE A 29 -21.81 2.04 9.75
C ILE A 29 -22.12 1.85 8.27
N THR A 30 -23.39 1.69 7.93
CA THR A 30 -23.82 1.39 6.56
C THR A 30 -24.21 2.65 5.80
N TYR A 31 -23.58 2.86 4.65
CA TYR A 31 -23.89 3.93 3.71
C TYR A 31 -24.50 3.32 2.45
N LYS A 32 -25.76 3.64 2.23
CA LYS A 32 -26.60 3.03 1.19
C LYS A 32 -26.60 3.88 -0.08
N LEU A 33 -26.26 3.26 -1.21
CA LEU A 33 -26.21 3.89 -2.53
C LEU A 33 -27.39 3.38 -3.36
N ILE A 34 -28.28 4.29 -3.73
CA ILE A 34 -29.60 3.97 -4.32
C ILE A 34 -29.69 4.29 -5.81
N GLY A 35 -28.60 4.80 -6.41
CA GLY A 35 -28.53 5.16 -7.82
C GLY A 35 -29.01 6.59 -8.14
N GLN A 36 -29.31 7.39 -7.12
CA GLN A 36 -29.65 8.79 -7.28
C GLN A 36 -28.39 9.65 -7.14
N ASN A 37 -27.99 10.33 -8.22
CA ASN A 37 -26.69 11.02 -8.30
C ASN A 37 -26.40 11.96 -7.12
N ASN A 38 -27.38 12.77 -6.71
CA ASN A 38 -27.19 13.76 -5.64
C ASN A 38 -27.11 13.09 -4.27
N HIS A 39 -28.00 12.12 -4.02
CA HIS A 39 -28.00 11.33 -2.80
C HIS A 39 -26.69 10.54 -2.66
N ASP A 40 -26.35 9.73 -3.68
CA ASP A 40 -25.14 8.90 -3.68
C ASP A 40 -23.88 9.76 -3.50
N ARG A 41 -23.81 10.94 -4.13
CA ARG A 41 -22.68 11.87 -3.95
C ARG A 41 -22.57 12.37 -2.52
N ALA A 42 -23.68 12.74 -1.88
CA ALA A 42 -23.66 13.19 -0.48
C ALA A 42 -23.29 12.03 0.46
N THR A 43 -23.87 10.86 0.25
CA THR A 43 -23.60 9.64 1.00
C THR A 43 -22.13 9.23 0.92
N LEU A 44 -21.55 9.25 -0.29
CA LEU A 44 -20.12 8.95 -0.49
C LEU A 44 -19.20 9.94 0.25
N ARG A 45 -19.55 11.24 0.28
CA ARG A 45 -18.79 12.25 1.05
C ARG A 45 -18.84 12.01 2.55
N LEU A 46 -20.01 11.65 3.08
CA LEU A 46 -20.18 11.33 4.49
C LEU A 46 -19.36 10.08 4.86
N ALA A 47 -19.42 9.04 4.02
CA ALA A 47 -18.64 7.83 4.21
C ALA A 47 -17.12 8.11 4.18
N GLN A 48 -16.66 8.95 3.24
CA GLN A 48 -15.25 9.37 3.18
C GLN A 48 -14.82 10.09 4.46
N ALA A 49 -15.62 11.03 4.96
CA ALA A 49 -15.32 11.73 6.21
C ALA A 49 -15.25 10.76 7.41
N GLU A 50 -16.13 9.76 7.46
CA GLU A 50 -16.14 8.76 8.53
C GLU A 50 -14.91 7.83 8.44
N ILE A 51 -14.55 7.37 7.24
CA ILE A 51 -13.32 6.58 7.02
C ILE A 51 -12.10 7.37 7.50
N ARG A 52 -11.99 8.65 7.11
CA ARG A 52 -10.89 9.52 7.52
C ARG A 52 -10.83 9.67 9.05
N LYS A 53 -11.97 9.89 9.69
CA LYS A 53 -12.07 9.99 11.15
C LYS A 53 -11.63 8.69 11.82
N GLN A 54 -12.15 7.54 11.38
CA GLN A 54 -11.77 6.23 11.92
C GLN A 54 -10.26 5.97 11.76
N LYS A 55 -9.68 6.33 10.61
CA LYS A 55 -8.24 6.23 10.35
C LYS A 55 -7.43 7.08 11.34
N LEU A 56 -7.79 8.36 11.50
CA LEU A 56 -7.11 9.27 12.43
C LEU A 56 -7.18 8.79 13.89
N GLN A 57 -8.28 8.12 14.25
CA GLN A 57 -8.49 7.56 15.59
C GLN A 57 -7.89 6.16 15.78
N ASN A 58 -7.32 5.55 14.73
CA ASN A 58 -6.92 4.14 14.71
C ASN A 58 -8.04 3.20 15.20
N ASP A 59 -9.30 3.50 14.87
CA ASP A 59 -10.44 2.70 15.32
C ASP A 59 -10.43 1.35 14.57
N THR A 60 -10.28 0.26 15.34
CA THR A 60 -10.26 -1.12 14.85
C THR A 60 -11.52 -1.91 15.23
N ILE A 61 -12.49 -1.25 15.86
CA ILE A 61 -13.75 -1.84 16.30
C ILE A 61 -14.86 -1.46 15.32
N GLN A 62 -14.83 -0.23 14.83
CA GLN A 62 -15.77 0.27 13.84
C GLN A 62 -15.23 0.16 12.41
N GLY A 63 -16.14 -0.03 11.48
CA GLY A 63 -15.86 0.00 10.04
C GLY A 63 -16.98 0.70 9.28
N VAL A 64 -16.78 0.83 7.98
CA VAL A 64 -17.74 1.44 7.04
C VAL A 64 -18.17 0.39 6.03
N ARG A 65 -19.47 0.25 5.80
CA ARG A 65 -20.03 -0.60 4.75
C ARG A 65 -20.68 0.26 3.69
N PHE A 66 -20.19 0.17 2.46
CA PHE A 66 -20.92 0.66 1.30
C PHE A 66 -21.88 -0.44 0.84
N TYR A 67 -23.18 -0.17 0.90
CA TYR A 67 -24.23 -1.07 0.41
C TYR A 67 -24.78 -0.54 -0.90
N PHE A 68 -24.63 -1.31 -1.98
CA PHE A 68 -25.08 -0.93 -3.31
C PHE A 68 -26.43 -1.58 -3.62
N GLU A 69 -27.49 -0.78 -3.73
CA GLU A 69 -28.78 -1.30 -4.20
C GLU A 69 -28.71 -1.76 -5.66
N ALA A 70 -29.72 -2.54 -6.08
CA ALA A 70 -29.84 -3.00 -7.46
C ALA A 70 -29.83 -1.88 -8.52
N LYS A 71 -30.26 -0.66 -8.14
CA LYS A 71 -30.28 0.54 -9.00
C LYS A 71 -29.03 1.40 -8.87
N ALA A 72 -28.10 1.06 -7.98
CA ALA A 72 -26.85 1.78 -7.81
C ALA A 72 -26.08 1.84 -9.13
N LYS A 73 -25.48 3.00 -9.41
CA LYS A 73 -24.73 3.20 -10.65
C LYS A 73 -23.33 2.65 -10.49
N TYR A 74 -22.77 2.09 -11.56
CA TYR A 74 -21.37 1.66 -11.61
C TYR A 74 -20.41 2.80 -11.20
N GLY A 75 -20.70 4.04 -11.59
CA GLY A 75 -19.90 5.20 -11.16
C GLY A 75 -19.91 5.44 -9.65
N SER A 76 -20.93 5.01 -8.90
CA SER A 76 -20.93 5.06 -7.43
C SER A 76 -19.99 4.00 -6.84
N LEU A 77 -19.88 2.82 -7.49
CA LEU A 77 -18.94 1.76 -7.10
C LEU A 77 -17.49 2.19 -7.30
N VAL A 78 -17.17 2.71 -8.49
CA VAL A 78 -15.83 3.23 -8.79
C VAL A 78 -15.42 4.29 -7.77
N LYS A 79 -16.31 5.23 -7.46
CA LYS A 79 -16.04 6.27 -6.45
C LYS A 79 -15.80 5.73 -5.05
N ALA A 80 -16.44 4.62 -4.66
CA ALA A 80 -16.18 4.00 -3.36
C ALA A 80 -14.74 3.44 -3.30
N PHE A 81 -14.25 2.85 -4.40
CA PHE A 81 -12.85 2.45 -4.51
C PHE A 81 -11.91 3.65 -4.56
N ASP A 82 -12.26 4.71 -5.29
CA ASP A 82 -11.47 5.95 -5.31
C ASP A 82 -11.31 6.54 -3.91
N ILE A 83 -12.38 6.51 -3.09
CA ILE A 83 -12.32 6.92 -1.68
C ILE A 83 -11.36 6.04 -0.88
N CYS A 84 -11.41 4.71 -1.06
CA CYS A 84 -10.50 3.80 -0.37
C CYS A 84 -9.04 4.08 -0.72
N LEU A 85 -8.76 4.38 -2.00
CA LEU A 85 -7.43 4.77 -2.47
C LEU A 85 -7.01 6.14 -1.93
N GLN A 86 -7.88 7.14 -2.01
CA GLN A 86 -7.61 8.51 -1.56
C GLN A 86 -7.33 8.60 -0.06
N GLU A 87 -8.08 7.84 0.75
CA GLU A 87 -7.87 7.79 2.19
C GLU A 87 -6.78 6.79 2.60
N ASP A 88 -6.11 6.12 1.64
CA ASP A 88 -5.07 5.11 1.85
C ASP A 88 -5.50 4.06 2.90
N VAL A 89 -6.66 3.46 2.63
CA VAL A 89 -7.27 2.40 3.46
C VAL A 89 -6.47 1.11 3.31
N LYS A 90 -6.07 0.51 4.43
CA LYS A 90 -5.30 -0.75 4.44
C LYS A 90 -6.16 -2.02 4.37
N GLY A 91 -7.41 -1.94 4.82
CA GLY A 91 -8.32 -3.08 4.87
C GLY A 91 -9.65 -2.75 4.21
N TYR A 92 -9.92 -3.37 3.07
CA TYR A 92 -11.26 -3.41 2.51
C TYR A 92 -11.55 -4.78 1.89
N LEU A 93 -12.81 -5.19 1.93
CA LEU A 93 -13.29 -6.46 1.41
C LEU A 93 -14.54 -6.20 0.56
N PRO A 94 -14.43 -6.32 -0.77
CA PRO A 94 -15.61 -6.39 -1.63
C PRO A 94 -16.27 -7.77 -1.48
N TYR A 95 -17.57 -7.81 -1.18
CA TYR A 95 -18.32 -9.06 -1.08
C TYR A 95 -19.76 -8.84 -1.57
N GLN A 96 -20.18 -9.64 -2.56
CA GLN A 96 -21.48 -9.50 -3.23
C GLN A 96 -21.69 -8.09 -3.79
N SER A 97 -22.73 -7.39 -3.35
CA SER A 97 -23.07 -6.01 -3.75
C SER A 97 -22.60 -4.99 -2.71
N ASP A 98 -21.60 -5.32 -1.89
CA ASP A 98 -21.10 -4.46 -0.82
C ASP A 98 -19.58 -4.31 -0.84
N ILE A 99 -19.10 -3.22 -0.23
CA ILE A 99 -17.70 -3.04 0.13
C ILE A 99 -17.62 -2.75 1.62
N TRP A 100 -16.84 -3.56 2.33
CA TRP A 100 -16.59 -3.42 3.76
C TRP A 100 -15.20 -2.81 3.96
N VAL A 101 -15.11 -1.68 4.64
CA VAL A 101 -13.88 -0.93 4.90
C VAL A 101 -13.59 -0.95 6.40
N PHE A 102 -12.36 -1.24 6.78
CA PHE A 102 -11.95 -1.34 8.18
C PHE A 102 -10.45 -1.07 8.35
N ASN A 103 -10.08 -0.53 9.51
CA ASN A 103 -8.65 -0.37 9.84
C ASN A 103 -8.10 -1.65 10.46
N LEU A 104 -6.89 -1.99 10.04
CA LEU A 104 -6.10 -3.04 10.68
C LEU A 104 -5.44 -2.46 11.94
N PRO A 105 -5.33 -3.22 13.04
CA PRO A 105 -4.53 -2.81 14.18
C PRO A 105 -3.09 -2.60 13.70
N GLN A 106 -2.51 -1.46 14.07
CA GLN A 106 -1.09 -1.27 13.83
C GLN A 106 -0.33 -2.37 14.58
N PRO A 107 0.62 -3.07 13.94
CA PRO A 107 1.44 -4.04 14.65
C PRO A 107 2.11 -3.29 15.79
N LYS A 108 1.89 -3.75 17.03
CA LYS A 108 2.72 -3.33 18.15
C LYS A 108 4.14 -3.73 17.75
N GLU A 109 5.08 -2.78 17.77
CA GLU A 109 6.49 -3.12 17.56
C GLU A 109 6.87 -4.17 18.60
N GLU A 110 6.95 -5.43 18.17
CA GLU A 110 7.78 -6.50 18.71
C GLU A 110 7.52 -7.81 17.93
N THR A 111 8.61 -8.29 17.33
CA THR A 111 8.83 -9.61 16.71
C THR A 111 8.22 -9.83 15.32
N TYR A 112 9.09 -9.69 14.31
CA TYR A 112 8.91 -10.26 12.98
C TYR A 112 8.69 -11.78 13.08
N SER A 113 7.44 -12.19 13.08
CA SER A 113 7.02 -13.55 12.71
C SER A 113 6.57 -13.47 11.26
N SER A 114 7.38 -13.99 10.35
CA SER A 114 7.02 -14.14 8.95
C SER A 114 5.85 -15.12 8.83
N PHE A 115 4.63 -14.61 8.84
CA PHE A 115 3.46 -15.39 8.49
C PHE A 115 3.13 -15.15 7.02
N GLY A 116 3.45 -16.16 6.20
CA GLY A 116 3.12 -16.18 4.79
C GLY A 116 1.61 -16.33 4.61
N ILE A 117 0.95 -15.26 4.16
CA ILE A 117 -0.39 -15.30 3.58
C ILE A 117 -0.35 -14.49 2.29
N CYS A 118 -0.55 -15.20 1.18
CA CYS A 118 -0.90 -14.71 -0.15
C CYS A 118 -0.29 -13.36 -0.55
N ASN A 119 0.99 -13.40 -0.93
CA ASN A 119 1.66 -12.32 -1.65
C ASN A 119 0.93 -12.04 -2.97
N HIS A 120 0.10 -11.00 -3.01
CA HIS A 120 0.01 -10.13 -4.19
C HIS A 120 -0.54 -8.71 -3.95
N SER A 121 -0.58 -8.22 -2.71
CA SER A 121 -1.10 -6.86 -2.45
C SER A 121 -0.38 -6.06 -1.36
N TRP A 122 0.88 -6.39 -1.06
CA TRP A 122 1.74 -5.56 -0.19
C TRP A 122 2.84 -4.81 -0.97
N ASP A 123 2.83 -4.88 -2.30
CA ASP A 123 3.90 -4.33 -3.16
C ASP A 123 3.91 -2.79 -3.18
N TYR A 124 2.78 -2.12 -2.97
CA TYR A 124 2.67 -0.67 -3.18
C TYR A 124 3.17 0.21 -2.02
N MET A 125 3.51 -0.34 -0.86
CA MET A 125 4.16 0.42 0.22
C MET A 125 5.61 0.00 0.49
N ILE A 126 6.08 -1.06 -0.18
CA ILE A 126 7.50 -1.42 -0.19
C ILE A 126 8.21 -0.73 -1.38
N ASP A 127 7.47 -0.30 -2.41
CA ASP A 127 8.05 0.25 -3.64
C ASP A 127 8.95 1.48 -3.41
N GLU A 128 8.52 2.53 -2.72
CA GLU A 128 9.34 3.75 -2.58
C GLU A 128 10.64 3.54 -1.76
N LYS A 129 10.56 2.78 -0.66
CA LYS A 129 11.75 2.47 0.17
C LYS A 129 12.66 1.43 -0.50
N SER A 130 12.09 0.49 -1.25
CA SER A 130 12.85 -0.53 -1.99
C SER A 130 13.48 0.01 -3.26
N GLU A 131 12.88 1.00 -3.93
CA GLU A 131 13.43 1.66 -5.11
C GLU A 131 14.65 2.52 -4.72
N ILE A 132 14.57 3.24 -3.58
CA ILE A 132 15.72 3.95 -3.01
C ILE A 132 16.82 2.96 -2.63
N GLN A 133 16.50 1.84 -1.98
CA GLN A 133 17.50 0.82 -1.66
C GLN A 133 18.12 0.21 -2.91
N ARG A 134 17.33 -0.10 -3.95
CA ARG A 134 17.84 -0.57 -5.24
C ARG A 134 18.79 0.43 -5.89
N LYS A 135 18.43 1.72 -5.91
CA LYS A 135 19.29 2.78 -6.43
C LYS A 135 20.60 2.88 -5.64
N ILE A 136 20.54 2.81 -4.31
CA ILE A 136 21.72 2.82 -3.43
C ILE A 136 22.60 1.59 -3.66
N THR A 137 22.03 0.38 -3.67
CA THR A 137 22.77 -0.86 -3.92
C THR A 137 23.39 -0.87 -5.31
N PHE A 138 22.69 -0.34 -6.32
CA PHE A 138 23.23 -0.17 -7.66
C PHE A 138 24.43 0.78 -7.69
N ILE A 139 24.35 1.93 -7.01
CA ILE A 139 25.45 2.89 -6.91
C ILE A 139 26.65 2.29 -6.16
N ILE A 140 26.42 1.58 -5.05
CA ILE A 140 27.48 0.92 -4.27
C ILE A 140 28.18 -0.14 -5.12
N ASN A 141 27.43 -0.99 -5.82
CA ASN A 141 28.01 -2.01 -6.69
C ASN A 141 28.78 -1.40 -7.86
N ALA A 142 28.27 -0.32 -8.46
CA ALA A 142 28.99 0.40 -9.52
C ALA A 142 30.30 1.02 -8.98
N LEU A 143 30.28 1.68 -7.82
CA LEU A 143 31.48 2.19 -7.17
C LEU A 143 32.47 1.08 -6.84
N GLN A 144 32.00 -0.06 -6.32
CA GLN A 144 32.86 -1.19 -5.97
C GLN A 144 33.45 -1.90 -7.20
N GLN A 145 32.76 -1.87 -8.34
CA GLN A 145 33.30 -2.41 -9.59
C GLN A 145 34.34 -1.48 -10.24
N TYR A 146 34.14 -0.16 -10.17
CA TYR A 146 34.93 0.81 -10.94
C TYR A 146 35.93 1.65 -10.13
N TRP A 147 36.00 1.53 -8.80
CA TRP A 147 36.95 2.30 -7.97
C TRP A 147 38.43 2.13 -8.36
N PRO A 148 38.93 0.96 -8.83
CA PRO A 148 40.34 0.84 -9.22
C PRO A 148 40.67 1.69 -10.45
N SER A 149 39.73 1.81 -11.39
CA SER A 149 39.86 2.65 -12.58
C SER A 149 39.92 4.14 -12.23
N PHE A 150 39.11 4.59 -11.27
CA PHE A 150 39.17 5.95 -10.75
C PHE A 150 40.51 6.26 -10.08
N LEU A 151 41.05 5.32 -9.30
CA LEU A 151 42.36 5.45 -8.68
C LEU A 151 43.48 5.61 -9.71
N LEU A 152 43.46 4.83 -10.79
CA LEU A 152 44.44 4.94 -11.87
C LEU A 152 44.39 6.31 -12.56
N LEU A 153 43.18 6.83 -12.83
CA LEU A 153 43.01 8.17 -13.42
C LEU A 153 43.51 9.28 -12.49
N LEU A 154 43.27 9.16 -11.18
CA LEU A 154 43.79 10.11 -10.19
C LEU A 154 45.31 10.06 -10.13
N LEU A 155 45.92 8.87 -10.12
CA LEU A 155 47.38 8.74 -10.12
C LEU A 155 48.00 9.31 -11.39
N LEU A 156 47.38 9.09 -12.56
CA LEU A 156 47.82 9.68 -13.82
C LEU A 156 47.74 11.21 -13.78
N SER A 157 46.63 11.79 -13.34
CA SER A 157 46.49 13.24 -13.27
C SER A 157 47.48 13.87 -12.28
N ILE A 158 47.73 13.24 -11.13
CA ILE A 158 48.76 13.65 -10.18
C ILE A 158 50.16 13.58 -10.82
N SER A 159 50.47 12.50 -11.55
CA SER A 159 51.78 12.34 -12.21
C SER A 159 52.06 13.44 -13.26
N ILE A 160 51.04 13.83 -14.03
CA ILE A 160 51.12 14.91 -15.02
C ILE A 160 51.38 16.26 -14.33
N LEU A 161 50.69 16.52 -13.21
CA LEU A 161 50.90 17.74 -12.42
C LEU A 161 52.33 17.78 -11.84
N PHE A 162 52.87 16.66 -11.37
CA PHE A 162 54.24 16.57 -10.89
C PHE A 162 55.28 16.77 -12.00
N GLN A 163 55.06 16.19 -13.19
CA GLN A 163 55.95 16.41 -14.34
C GLN A 163 55.93 17.88 -14.78
N LYS A 164 54.75 18.49 -14.87
CA LYS A 164 54.62 19.92 -15.22
C LYS A 164 55.36 20.81 -14.23
N ARG A 165 55.27 20.54 -12.92
CA ARG A 165 55.97 21.31 -11.88
C ARG A 165 57.49 21.20 -11.97
N ARG A 166 58.03 20.07 -12.40
CA ARG A 166 59.49 19.90 -12.60
C ARG A 166 60.02 20.62 -13.84
N ASN A 167 59.19 20.78 -14.88
CA ASN A 167 59.62 21.43 -16.13
C ASN A 167 59.58 22.96 -16.07
N THR A 168 58.86 23.58 -15.12
CA THR A 168 58.80 25.05 -14.97
C THR A 168 59.90 25.65 -14.10
N THR A 169 60.80 24.85 -13.53
CA THR A 169 61.90 25.30 -12.67
C THR A 169 63.27 25.38 -13.38
N TRP A 170 63.29 25.57 -14.69
CA TRP A 170 64.51 25.84 -15.49
C TRP A 170 64.37 27.13 -16.27
#